data_AF-A0A7C7FTQ7-F1
#
_entry.id   AF-A0A7C7FTQ7-F1
#
_cell.length_a   1.000
_cell.length_b   1.000
_cell.length_c   1.000
_cell.angle_alpha   90.00
_cell.angle_beta   90.00
_cell.angle_gamma   90.00
#
_symmetry.space_group_name_H-M   'P 1'
#
loop_
_entity.id
_entity.type
_entity.pdbx_description
1 polymer ?
#
loop_
_entity_poly.entity_id
_entity_poly.type
_entity_poly.pdbx_seq_one_letter_code
_entity_poly.pdbx_strand_id
1 'polypeptide(L)'
;MKAKLEIRIKEVMIERDLMAMKRAVERYQVRHGSRPERLSQLVETGILKHIPLEPFGGTYTLDSETTELSSSSRPERMKVYHPHQRKQDG
;
A
#
# COMPACT_ATOMS: atom_id res chain seq x y z
N MET A 1 5.12 -23.16 -14.11
CA MET A 1 5.29 -21.83 -14.75
C MET A 1 4.09 -20.91 -14.49
N LYS A 2 2.84 -21.34 -14.79
CA LYS A 2 1.61 -20.54 -14.59
C LYS A 2 1.40 -20.01 -13.16
N ALA A 3 1.55 -20.86 -12.15
CA ALA A 3 1.37 -20.47 -10.74
C ALA A 3 2.34 -19.36 -10.27
N LYS A 4 3.57 -19.33 -10.79
CA LYS A 4 4.55 -18.29 -10.45
C LYS A 4 4.12 -16.92 -11.02
N LEU A 5 3.55 -16.89 -12.22
CA LEU A 5 3.04 -15.66 -12.83
C LEU A 5 1.81 -15.14 -12.07
N GLU A 6 0.89 -16.02 -11.68
CA GLU A 6 -0.29 -15.65 -10.88
C GLU A 6 0.11 -14.99 -9.55
N ILE A 7 1.13 -15.52 -8.87
CA ILE A 7 1.69 -14.91 -7.65
C ILE A 7 2.22 -13.50 -7.95
N ARG A 8 3.00 -13.32 -9.04
CA ARG A 8 3.55 -12.01 -9.41
C ARG A 8 2.47 -10.99 -9.73
N ILE A 9 1.39 -11.40 -10.39
CA ILE A 9 0.24 -10.54 -10.68
C ILE A 9 -0.41 -10.08 -9.37
N LYS A 10 -0.66 -11.01 -8.44
CA LYS A 10 -1.22 -10.69 -7.12
C LYS A 10 -0.33 -9.74 -6.31
N GLU A 11 0.99 -9.92 -6.35
CA GLU A 11 1.95 -8.99 -5.73
C GLU A 11 1.86 -7.57 -6.32
N VAL A 12 1.72 -7.45 -7.64
CA VAL A 12 1.52 -6.15 -8.30
C VAL A 12 0.19 -5.51 -7.90
N MET A 13 -0.87 -6.31 -7.73
CA MET A 13 -2.16 -5.82 -7.23
C MET A 13 -2.03 -5.25 -5.82
N ILE A 14 -1.31 -5.92 -4.91
CA ILE A 14 -1.03 -5.38 -3.56
C ILE A 14 -0.38 -4.00 -3.66
N GLU A 15 0.69 -3.87 -4.44
CA GLU A 15 1.41 -2.60 -4.53
C GLU A 15 0.53 -1.48 -5.11
N ARG A 16 -0.24 -1.78 -6.16
CA ARG A 16 -1.20 -0.83 -6.73
C ARG A 16 -2.20 -0.34 -5.69
N ASP A 17 -2.75 -1.26 -4.91
CA ASP A 17 -3.77 -0.94 -3.91
C ASP A 17 -3.17 -0.14 -2.75
N LEU A 18 -1.96 -0.50 -2.28
CA LEU A 18 -1.20 0.29 -1.30
C LEU A 18 -0.92 1.72 -1.78
N MET A 19 -0.50 1.89 -3.05
CA MET A 19 -0.28 3.21 -3.63
C MET A 19 -1.58 4.03 -3.71
N ALA A 20 -2.69 3.41 -4.09
CA ALA A 20 -4.00 4.07 -4.16
C ALA A 20 -4.48 4.52 -2.77
N MET A 21 -4.33 3.67 -1.76
CA MET A 21 -4.67 3.99 -0.37
C MET A 21 -3.76 5.07 0.21
N LYS A 22 -2.46 5.07 -0.10
CA LYS A 22 -1.54 6.13 0.33
C LYS A 22 -2.00 7.50 -0.18
N ARG A 23 -2.35 7.59 -1.46
CA ARG A 23 -2.91 8.81 -2.04
C ARG A 23 -4.25 9.22 -1.39
N ALA A 24 -5.06 8.25 -0.96
CA ALA A 24 -6.30 8.53 -0.23
C ALA A 24 -6.02 9.10 1.17
N VAL A 25 -5.04 8.56 1.89
CA VAL A 25 -4.56 9.12 3.18
C VAL A 25 -4.07 10.55 3.00
N GLU A 26 -3.28 10.82 1.96
CA GLU A 26 -2.81 12.17 1.63
C GLU A 26 -3.98 13.13 1.35
N ARG A 27 -4.98 12.70 0.56
CA ARG A 27 -6.20 13.50 0.32
C ARG A 27 -7.01 13.73 1.59
N TYR A 28 -7.11 12.73 2.46
CA TYR A 28 -7.78 12.87 3.76
C TYR A 28 -7.09 13.95 4.60
N GLN A 29 -5.76 13.90 4.68
CA GLN A 29 -4.97 14.89 5.41
C GLN A 29 -5.17 16.31 4.87
N VAL A 30 -5.17 16.49 3.56
CA VAL A 30 -5.44 17.80 2.94
C VAL A 30 -6.85 18.30 3.25
N ARG A 31 -7.85 17.42 3.26
CA ARG A 31 -9.26 17.80 3.46
C ARG A 31 -9.61 18.08 4.93
N HIS A 32 -9.06 17.30 5.86
CA HIS A 32 -9.46 17.30 7.27
C HIS A 32 -8.41 17.91 8.20
N GLY A 33 -7.19 18.17 7.73
CA GLY A 33 -6.08 18.70 8.53
C GLY A 33 -5.39 17.66 9.42
N SER A 34 -5.93 16.45 9.52
CA SER A 34 -5.36 15.32 10.26
C SER A 34 -5.33 14.07 9.39
N ARG A 35 -4.51 13.08 9.76
CA ARG A 35 -4.49 11.77 9.09
C ARG A 35 -5.65 10.89 9.61
N PRO A 36 -6.12 9.92 8.81
CA PRO A 36 -7.09 8.96 9.31
C PRO A 36 -6.42 8.04 10.34
N GLU A 37 -7.15 7.71 11.40
CA GLU A 37 -6.73 6.74 12.43
C GLU A 37 -6.97 5.30 11.97
N ARG A 38 -7.89 5.10 11.03
CA ARG A 38 -8.27 3.78 10.50
C ARG A 38 -8.68 3.86 9.04
N LEU A 39 -8.46 2.78 8.30
CA LEU A 39 -8.82 2.69 6.88
C LEU A 39 -10.31 2.96 6.61
N SER A 40 -11.21 2.57 7.51
CA SER A 40 -12.66 2.77 7.31
C SER A 40 -13.03 4.24 7.18
N GLN A 41 -12.28 5.17 7.80
CA GLN A 41 -12.53 6.61 7.67
C GLN A 41 -12.35 7.12 6.23
N LEU A 42 -11.48 6.48 5.44
CA LEU A 42 -11.34 6.82 4.02
C LEU A 42 -12.61 6.48 3.23
N VAL A 43 -13.34 5.45 3.65
CA VAL A 43 -14.63 5.06 3.06
C VAL A 43 -15.77 5.92 3.60
N GLU A 44 -15.82 6.12 4.91
CA GLU A 44 -16.83 6.95 5.60
C GLU A 44 -16.84 8.40 5.06
N THR A 45 -15.67 8.94 4.71
CA THR A 45 -15.51 10.29 4.11
C THR A 45 -15.66 10.31 2.58
N GLY A 46 -15.89 9.15 1.95
CA GLY A 46 -16.04 9.01 0.50
C GLY A 46 -14.76 9.23 -0.32
N ILE A 47 -13.58 9.30 0.32
CA ILE A 47 -12.29 9.44 -0.38
C ILE A 47 -11.88 8.14 -1.09
N LEU A 48 -12.29 7.00 -0.53
CA LEU A 48 -12.32 5.69 -1.16
C LEU A 48 -13.75 5.19 -1.24
N LYS A 49 -14.08 4.46 -2.30
CA LYS A 49 -15.40 3.83 -2.45
C LYS A 49 -15.57 2.63 -1.51
N HIS A 50 -14.51 1.86 -1.32
CA HIS A 50 -14.41 0.71 -0.43
C HIS A 50 -12.92 0.40 -0.20
N ILE A 51 -12.63 -0.42 0.81
CA ILE A 51 -11.28 -1.00 0.98
C ILE A 51 -11.18 -2.23 0.07
N PRO A 52 -10.16 -2.33 -0.81
CA PRO A 52 -10.02 -3.47 -1.70
C PRO A 52 -9.76 -4.77 -0.92
N LEU A 53 -10.18 -5.89 -1.49
CA LEU A 53 -9.82 -7.20 -0.98
C LEU A 53 -8.34 -7.47 -1.24
N GLU A 54 -7.65 -8.03 -0.24
CA GLU A 54 -6.24 -8.38 -0.37
C GLU A 54 -6.09 -9.63 -1.27
N PRO A 55 -5.23 -9.60 -2.31
CA PRO A 55 -5.14 -10.66 -3.33
C PRO A 55 -4.77 -12.08 -2.86
N PHE A 56 -4.19 -12.24 -1.67
CA PHE A 56 -3.86 -13.54 -1.06
C PHE A 56 -4.81 -13.92 0.09
N GLY A 57 -5.92 -13.19 0.26
CA GLY A 57 -6.92 -13.46 1.29
C GLY A 57 -6.58 -12.87 2.66
N GLY A 58 -5.57 -12.00 2.73
CA GLY A 58 -5.26 -11.22 3.92
C GLY A 58 -6.13 -9.97 4.05
N THR A 59 -5.57 -8.96 4.71
CA THR A 59 -6.19 -7.66 4.94
C THR A 59 -5.16 -6.55 4.79
N TYR A 60 -5.63 -5.35 4.46
CA TYR A 60 -4.82 -4.15 4.54
C TYR A 60 -4.94 -3.55 5.94
N THR A 61 -3.83 -3.05 6.46
CA THR A 61 -3.77 -2.39 7.76
C THR A 61 -3.17 -0.99 7.61
N LEU A 62 -3.58 -0.11 8.52
CA LEU A 62 -3.00 1.20 8.69
C LEU A 62 -2.48 1.28 10.13
N ASP A 63 -1.21 1.57 10.27
CA ASP A 63 -0.61 1.89 11.56
C ASP A 63 -1.01 3.31 11.96
N SER A 64 -1.67 3.46 13.12
CA SER A 64 -2.16 4.76 13.59
C SER A 64 -1.05 5.71 14.05
N GLU A 65 0.12 5.20 14.43
CA GLU A 65 1.26 5.99 14.90
C GLU A 65 2.12 6.45 13.73
N THR A 66 2.49 5.54 12.85
CA THR A 66 3.42 5.79 11.74
C THR A 66 2.70 6.18 10.44
N THR A 67 1.37 5.99 10.38
CA THR A 67 0.57 6.13 9.16
C THR A 67 0.99 5.18 8.04
N GLU A 68 1.71 4.10 8.36
CA GLU A 68 2.17 3.14 7.38
C GLU A 68 1.05 2.19 6.96
N LEU A 69 0.95 1.97 5.64
CA LEU A 69 0.04 1.01 5.03
C LEU A 69 0.79 -0.28 4.68
N SER A 70 0.23 -1.43 5.06
CA SER A 70 0.78 -2.75 4.74
C SER A 70 -0.31 -3.77 4.42
N SER A 71 0.11 -4.90 3.82
CA SER A 71 -0.72 -6.10 3.65
C SER A 71 -0.32 -7.13 4.71
N SER A 72 -1.29 -7.76 5.38
CA SER A 72 -1.02 -8.80 6.37
C SER A 72 -0.40 -10.07 5.78
N SER A 73 -0.62 -10.34 4.49
CA SER A 73 -0.04 -11.49 3.79
C SER A 73 1.36 -11.20 3.22
N ARG A 74 1.64 -9.92 2.92
CA ARG A 74 2.94 -9.43 2.44
C ARG A 74 3.30 -8.11 3.12
N PRO A 75 3.81 -8.16 4.36
CA PRO A 75 4.14 -6.96 5.14
C PRO A 75 5.39 -6.25 4.62
N GLU A 76 6.30 -6.97 3.97
CA GLU A 76 7.46 -6.36 3.33
C GLU A 76 7.05 -5.65 2.04
N ARG A 77 7.35 -4.34 1.97
CA ARG A 77 7.28 -3.61 0.70
C ARG A 77 8.17 -4.29 -0.32
N MET A 78 7.69 -4.38 -1.55
CA MET A 78 8.51 -4.84 -2.66
C MET A 78 9.68 -3.86 -2.81
N LYS A 79 10.87 -4.24 -2.31
CA LYS A 79 12.09 -3.48 -2.59
C LYS A 79 12.32 -3.59 -4.09
N VAL A 80 11.96 -2.54 -4.83
CA VAL A 80 12.41 -2.39 -6.22
C VAL A 80 13.93 -2.47 -6.15
N TYR A 81 14.53 -3.51 -6.71
CA TYR A 81 15.97 -3.64 -6.79
C TYR A 81 16.49 -2.43 -7.57
N HIS A 82 17.08 -1.47 -6.86
CA HIS A 82 17.86 -0.41 -7.48
C HIS A 82 19.28 -0.98 -7.60
N PRO A 83 19.78 -1.33 -8.80
CA PRO A 83 21.18 -1.69 -8.93
C PRO A 83 22.02 -0.51 -8.43
N HIS A 84 22.84 -0.77 -7.41
CA HIS A 84 23.78 0.18 -6.85
C HIS A 84 24.60 0.84 -7.96
N GLN A 85 24.47 2.15 -8.13
CA GLN A 85 25.47 2.92 -8.85
C GLN A 85 26.79 2.78 -8.08
N ARG A 86 27.70 1.95 -8.59
CA ARG A 86 29.12 2.04 -8.22
C ARG A 86 29.57 3.44 -8.59
N LYS A 87 29.75 4.31 -7.60
CA LYS A 87 30.67 5.43 -7.76
C LYS A 87 32.06 4.82 -7.84
N GLN A 88 32.71 5.00 -8.98
CA GLN A 88 34.15 4.84 -9.10
C GLN A 88 34.74 6.02 -8.34
N ASP A 89 35.44 5.72 -7.24
CA ASP A 89 36.32 6.67 -6.59
C ASP A 89 37.48 6.96 -7.55
N GLY A 90 37.76 8.24 -7.74
CA GLY A 90 38.90 8.74 -8.51
C GLY A 90 40.20 8.71 -7.72
#